data_AF-A0A7J7I3L2-F1
#
_entry.id   AF-A0A7J7I3L2-F1
#
_cell.length_a   1.000
_cell.length_b   1.000
_cell.length_c   1.000
_cell.angle_alpha   90.00
_cell.angle_beta   90.00
_cell.angle_gamma   90.00
#
_symmetry.space_group_name_H-M   'P 1'
#
loop_
_entity.id
_entity.type
_entity.pdbx_description
1 polymer ?
#
loop_
_entity_poly.entity_id
_entity_poly.type
_entity_poly.pdbx_seq_one_letter_code
_entity_poly.pdbx_strand_id
1 'polypeptide(L)'
;MTTVARPTWAPAKGGNEQGGTRIFSPSQKYSSRDIASHTTLKPRKDGQDTKEELQKRNLRDELEERERWHFLLKDKSYSDDRDRRKGGHLLLEGARRDAEDRLIPRSVDADDADVELKSSDGSDDDDDEDDEDDTEALLLELEQIKKELAIF
;
A
#
# COMPACT_ATOMS: atom_id res chain seq x y z
N MET A 1 19.62 -7.08 -50.73
CA MET A 1 18.71 -6.27 -49.90
C MET A 1 19.51 -5.80 -48.68
N THR A 2 19.62 -4.49 -48.44
CA THR A 2 20.31 -3.94 -47.26
C THR A 2 19.27 -3.53 -46.22
N THR A 3 19.36 -4.04 -44.99
CA THR A 3 18.41 -3.75 -43.91
C THR A 3 18.79 -2.45 -43.19
N VAL A 4 17.84 -1.51 -43.11
CA VAL A 4 18.01 -0.24 -42.37
C VAL A 4 17.80 -0.43 -40.86
N ALA A 5 17.02 -1.44 -40.47
CA ALA A 5 16.80 -1.79 -39.07
C ALA A 5 18.10 -2.31 -38.43
N ARG A 6 18.56 -1.64 -37.37
CA ARG A 6 19.75 -2.01 -36.60
C ARG A 6 19.41 -1.91 -35.10
N PRO A 7 19.86 -2.86 -34.26
CA PRO A 7 19.71 -2.75 -32.81
C PRO A 7 20.59 -1.63 -32.25
N THR A 8 20.13 -1.01 -31.16
CA THR A 8 20.90 -0.03 -30.38
C THR A 8 21.68 -0.75 -29.28
N TRP A 9 23.00 -0.81 -29.40
CA TRP A 9 23.88 -1.43 -28.39
C TRP A 9 24.35 -0.44 -27.31
N ALA A 10 24.26 0.87 -27.59
CA ALA A 10 24.58 1.94 -26.65
C ALA A 10 23.37 2.88 -26.52
N PRO A 11 22.91 3.16 -25.29
CA PRO A 11 21.81 4.10 -25.08
C PRO A 11 22.26 5.54 -25.38
N ALA A 12 21.31 6.42 -25.68
CA ALA A 12 21.58 7.84 -25.79
C ALA A 12 22.06 8.38 -24.43
N LYS A 13 23.25 8.99 -24.40
CA LYS A 13 23.79 9.59 -23.19
C LYS A 13 23.21 10.98 -23.01
N GLY A 14 22.56 11.22 -21.87
CA GLY A 14 22.15 12.55 -21.46
C GLY A 14 23.37 13.47 -21.36
N GLY A 15 23.29 14.63 -22.00
CA GLY A 15 24.36 15.63 -22.07
C GLY A 15 23.81 16.98 -22.48
N ASN A 16 24.69 17.95 -22.74
CA ASN A 16 24.30 19.33 -23.03
C ASN A 16 23.37 19.47 -24.24
N GLU A 17 23.26 18.48 -25.13
CA GLU A 17 22.58 18.65 -26.41
C GLU A 17 21.13 18.17 -26.43
N GLN A 18 20.70 17.24 -25.59
CA GLN A 18 19.29 16.87 -25.48
C GLN A 18 18.94 16.63 -24.01
N GLY A 19 18.13 17.51 -23.44
CA GLY A 19 17.68 17.42 -22.04
C GLY A 19 18.69 17.88 -20.99
N GLY A 20 19.94 18.20 -21.35
CA GLY A 20 20.87 18.95 -20.50
C GLY A 20 20.70 20.45 -20.68
N THR A 21 21.14 21.23 -19.69
CA THR A 21 21.27 22.69 -19.75
C THR A 21 22.17 23.09 -20.93
N ARG A 22 21.59 23.26 -22.12
CA ARG A 22 22.25 23.85 -23.29
C ARG A 22 22.76 25.24 -22.88
N ILE A 23 24.08 25.40 -22.77
CA ILE A 23 24.74 26.71 -22.60
C ILE A 23 24.76 27.48 -23.93
N PHE A 24 24.53 26.81 -25.06
CA PHE A 24 24.43 27.45 -26.37
C PHE A 24 23.05 28.08 -26.58
N SER A 25 22.96 29.39 -26.32
CA SER A 25 21.82 30.30 -26.47
C SER A 25 20.47 29.76 -25.93
N PRO A 26 19.93 30.35 -24.84
CA PRO A 26 18.60 29.97 -24.35
C PRO A 26 17.56 29.93 -25.46
N SER A 27 16.90 28.78 -25.64
CA SER A 27 15.79 28.62 -26.57
C SER A 27 14.56 29.34 -26.00
N GLN A 28 13.84 30.08 -26.83
CA GLN A 28 12.56 30.70 -26.47
C GLN A 28 11.38 29.71 -26.56
N LYS A 29 11.63 28.46 -27.00
CA LYS A 29 10.60 27.41 -27.11
C LYS A 29 10.35 26.80 -25.73
N TYR A 30 9.10 26.77 -25.30
CA TYR A 30 8.64 26.07 -24.09
C TYR A 30 7.49 25.12 -24.43
N SER A 31 7.39 24.01 -23.70
CA SER A 31 6.25 23.09 -23.77
C SER A 31 5.10 23.57 -22.90
N SER A 32 3.87 23.12 -23.16
CA SER A 32 2.74 23.36 -22.25
C SER A 32 2.99 22.79 -20.84
N ARG A 33 3.83 21.76 -20.73
CA ARG A 33 4.27 21.17 -19.45
C ARG A 33 5.29 22.03 -18.69
N ASP A 34 5.99 22.92 -19.37
CA ASP A 34 7.00 23.81 -18.77
C ASP A 34 6.37 25.09 -18.18
N ILE A 35 5.05 25.26 -18.36
CA ILE A 35 4.31 26.37 -17.76
C ILE A 35 4.36 26.22 -16.25
N ALA A 36 4.57 27.34 -15.55
CA ALA A 36 4.65 27.38 -14.10
C ALA A 36 3.41 26.73 -13.46
N SER A 37 3.62 25.57 -12.83
CA SER A 37 2.64 24.82 -12.07
C SER A 37 3.26 24.38 -10.75
N HIS A 38 2.44 24.29 -9.69
CA HIS A 38 2.89 23.94 -8.34
C HIS A 38 4.10 24.77 -7.85
N THR A 39 4.00 26.10 -7.97
CA THR A 39 5.08 27.03 -7.57
C THR A 39 5.29 27.12 -6.07
N THR A 40 4.45 26.48 -5.26
CA THR A 40 4.53 26.46 -3.80
C THR A 40 4.84 25.06 -3.30
N LEU A 41 5.95 24.93 -2.56
CA LEU A 41 6.29 23.68 -1.89
C LEU A 41 5.53 23.58 -0.56
N LYS A 42 4.96 22.40 -0.27
CA LYS A 42 4.30 22.12 1.00
C LYS A 42 5.32 21.62 2.01
N PRO A 43 5.63 22.37 3.08
CA PRO A 43 6.42 21.84 4.18
C PRO A 43 5.59 20.85 5.00
N ARG A 44 6.28 19.90 5.65
CA ARG A 44 5.65 19.02 6.64
C ARG A 44 5.22 19.84 7.85
N LYS A 45 3.98 19.62 8.30
CA LYS A 45 3.48 20.19 9.57
C LYS A 45 3.87 19.29 10.73
N ASP A 46 3.81 19.82 11.95
CA ASP A 46 3.96 19.02 13.17
C ASP A 46 2.92 17.87 13.16
N GLY A 47 3.37 16.68 13.55
CA GLY A 47 2.62 15.42 13.43
C GLY A 47 2.71 14.73 12.05
N GLN A 48 3.35 15.34 11.04
CA GLN A 48 3.62 14.70 9.74
C GLN A 48 5.08 14.23 9.60
N ASP A 49 5.71 13.87 10.71
CA ASP A 49 7.13 13.49 10.76
C ASP A 49 8.04 14.60 10.26
N THR A 50 7.97 15.72 10.99
CA THR A 50 8.97 16.79 10.84
C THR A 50 10.34 16.25 11.25
N LYS A 51 11.40 16.87 10.70
CA LYS A 51 12.77 16.44 10.99
C LYS A 51 13.09 16.51 12.49
N GLU A 52 12.53 17.50 13.17
CA GLU A 52 12.74 17.71 14.61
C GLU A 52 12.05 16.64 15.45
N GLU A 53 10.86 16.20 15.07
CA GLU A 53 10.16 15.10 15.75
C GLU A 53 10.91 13.78 15.58
N LEU A 54 11.34 13.47 14.36
CA LEU A 54 12.12 12.25 14.09
C LEU A 54 13.45 12.21 14.85
N GLN A 55 14.08 13.37 15.10
CA GLN A 55 15.31 13.44 15.90
C GLN A 55 15.07 13.20 17.39
N LYS A 56 13.87 13.51 17.89
CA LYS A 56 13.51 13.32 19.32
C LYS A 56 12.99 11.92 19.61
N ARG A 57 12.47 11.20 18.61
CA ARG A 57 11.87 9.87 18.76
C ARG A 57 12.91 8.75 18.70
N ASN A 58 12.71 7.73 19.54
CA ASN A 58 13.46 6.47 19.47
C ASN A 58 12.77 5.52 18.48
N LEU A 59 13.15 5.60 17.21
CA LEU A 59 12.52 4.81 16.13
C LEU A 59 12.65 3.29 16.29
N ARG A 60 13.68 2.82 17.01
CA ARG A 60 13.88 1.37 17.26
C ARG A 60 12.81 0.81 18.19
N ASP A 61 12.57 1.49 19.30
CA ASP A 61 11.63 1.05 20.32
C ASP A 61 10.20 1.08 19.78
N GLU A 62 9.84 2.17 19.08
CA GLU A 62 8.52 2.30 18.42
C GLU A 62 8.28 1.20 17.38
N LEU A 63 9.31 0.85 16.59
CA LEU A 63 9.25 -0.24 15.63
C LEU A 63 9.02 -1.58 16.33
N GLU A 64 9.80 -1.88 17.37
CA GLU A 64 9.67 -3.15 18.09
C GLU A 64 8.30 -3.29 18.76
N GLU A 65 7.79 -2.22 19.38
CA GLU A 65 6.45 -2.19 19.95
C GLU A 65 5.39 -2.44 18.87
N ARG A 66 5.48 -1.74 17.74
CA ARG A 66 4.49 -1.89 16.66
C ARG A 66 4.55 -3.25 16.00
N GLU A 67 5.74 -3.85 15.89
CA GLU A 67 5.91 -5.23 15.46
C GLU A 67 5.30 -6.21 16.47
N ARG A 68 5.57 -6.04 17.77
CA ARG A 68 4.94 -6.86 18.82
C ARG A 68 3.41 -6.79 18.74
N TRP A 69 2.85 -5.60 18.64
CA TRP A 69 1.40 -5.41 18.46
C TRP A 69 0.88 -6.06 17.19
N HIS A 70 1.59 -5.92 16.06
CA HIS A 70 1.22 -6.55 14.80
C HIS A 70 1.27 -8.09 14.87
N PHE A 71 2.30 -8.67 15.49
CA PHE A 71 2.41 -10.12 15.68
C PHE A 71 1.31 -10.65 16.61
N LEU A 72 0.99 -9.94 17.71
CA LEU A 72 -0.10 -10.32 18.59
C LEU A 72 -1.47 -10.29 17.89
N LEU A 73 -1.73 -9.24 17.09
CA LEU A 73 -2.99 -9.13 16.34
C LEU A 73 -3.08 -10.17 15.21
N LYS A 74 -1.97 -10.43 14.52
CA LYS A 74 -1.89 -11.42 13.46
C LYS A 74 -2.01 -12.86 14.00
N ASP A 75 -1.39 -13.17 15.13
CA ASP A 75 -1.54 -14.51 15.74
C ASP A 75 -2.97 -14.72 16.25
N LYS A 76 -3.65 -13.65 16.70
CA LYS A 76 -5.08 -13.70 17.04
C LYS A 76 -5.95 -13.98 15.82
N SER A 77 -5.67 -13.36 14.66
CA SER A 77 -6.41 -13.63 13.42
C SER A 77 -6.12 -15.01 12.82
N TYR A 78 -4.86 -15.47 12.87
CA TYR A 78 -4.48 -16.82 12.40
C TYR A 78 -5.00 -17.93 13.32
N SER A 79 -5.20 -17.69 14.62
CA SER A 79 -5.78 -18.66 15.54
C SER A 79 -7.29 -18.86 15.31
N ASP A 80 -8.04 -17.80 15.00
CA ASP A 80 -9.49 -17.88 14.72
C ASP A 80 -9.78 -18.58 13.38
N ASP A 81 -8.96 -18.30 12.36
CA ASP A 81 -9.02 -18.96 11.04
C ASP A 81 -8.61 -20.44 11.07
N ARG A 82 -7.74 -20.82 12.02
CA ARG A 82 -7.26 -22.21 12.20
C ARG A 82 -8.29 -23.09 12.89
N ASP A 83 -9.12 -22.57 13.80
CA ASP A 83 -10.14 -23.38 14.47
C ASP A 83 -11.34 -23.70 13.55
N ARG A 84 -11.60 -22.89 12.51
CA ARG A 84 -12.52 -23.28 11.42
C ARG A 84 -11.91 -24.25 10.39
N ARG A 85 -10.58 -24.42 10.38
CA ARG A 85 -9.84 -25.29 9.45
C ARG A 85 -8.99 -26.35 10.14
N LYS A 86 -9.35 -26.73 11.38
CA LYS A 86 -8.68 -27.80 12.14
C LYS A 86 -9.15 -29.19 11.68
N GLY A 87 -9.00 -29.43 10.38
CA GLY A 87 -9.31 -30.69 9.70
C GLY A 87 -8.22 -31.16 8.73
N GLY A 88 -7.04 -30.54 8.69
CA GLY A 88 -5.95 -31.08 7.88
C GLY A 88 -4.76 -30.17 7.68
N HIS A 89 -3.77 -30.21 8.57
CA HIS A 89 -2.38 -29.89 8.22
C HIS A 89 -1.39 -30.39 9.29
N LEU A 90 -1.24 -31.72 9.39
CA LEU A 90 -0.04 -32.34 9.95
C LEU A 90 0.85 -32.74 8.78
N LEU A 91 1.62 -31.80 8.23
CA LEU A 91 2.64 -32.12 7.23
C LEU A 91 3.82 -31.15 7.25
N LEU A 92 4.34 -30.83 8.44
CA LEU A 92 5.64 -30.16 8.54
C LEU A 92 6.50 -30.66 9.69
N GLU A 93 6.64 -31.98 9.78
CA GLU A 93 7.72 -32.59 10.55
C GLU A 93 8.31 -33.73 9.72
N GLY A 94 9.32 -33.41 8.90
CA GLY A 94 9.99 -34.40 8.08
C GLY A 94 10.92 -33.83 7.02
N ALA A 95 12.20 -34.17 7.16
CA ALA A 95 13.29 -33.97 6.21
C ALA A 95 13.98 -32.60 6.22
N ARG A 96 15.04 -32.55 7.04
CA ARG A 96 16.33 -31.99 6.62
C ARG A 96 16.60 -32.46 5.17
N ARG A 97 16.58 -31.54 4.21
CA ARG A 97 17.14 -31.70 2.85
C ARG A 97 18.13 -30.55 2.73
N ASP A 98 19.40 -30.83 3.01
CA ASP A 98 20.41 -31.16 2.01
C ASP A 98 20.56 -30.09 0.93
N ALA A 99 21.83 -29.77 0.70
CA ALA A 99 22.37 -28.71 -0.11
C ALA A 99 21.78 -28.63 -1.53
N GLU A 100 21.82 -27.41 -2.07
CA GLU A 100 22.20 -27.15 -3.47
C GLU A 100 21.55 -28.05 -4.53
N ASP A 101 20.36 -27.71 -5.02
CA ASP A 101 20.03 -27.91 -6.44
C ASP A 101 18.67 -27.27 -6.80
N ARG A 102 18.68 -26.53 -7.92
CA ARG A 102 17.52 -25.90 -8.63
C ARG A 102 17.24 -24.42 -8.34
N LEU A 103 18.25 -23.58 -8.57
CA LEU A 103 18.02 -22.23 -9.11
C LEU A 103 17.48 -22.37 -10.53
N ILE A 104 16.16 -22.45 -10.69
CA ILE A 104 15.50 -22.33 -11.99
C ILE A 104 15.46 -20.83 -12.33
N PRO A 105 16.13 -20.35 -13.40
CA PRO A 105 15.96 -18.97 -13.84
C PRO A 105 14.53 -18.82 -14.38
N ARG A 106 13.69 -18.14 -13.61
CA ARG A 106 12.31 -17.81 -13.97
C ARG A 106 12.36 -16.65 -14.97
N SER A 107 12.58 -16.95 -16.25
CA SER A 107 12.35 -15.99 -17.34
C SER A 107 10.84 -15.84 -17.51
N VAL A 108 10.24 -14.96 -16.71
CA VAL A 108 8.84 -14.53 -16.86
C VAL A 108 8.88 -13.19 -17.57
N ASP A 109 8.25 -13.15 -18.75
CA ASP A 109 8.04 -11.95 -19.55
C ASP A 109 7.12 -10.97 -18.81
N ALA A 110 7.39 -9.67 -18.92
CA ALA A 110 6.80 -8.63 -18.07
C ALA A 110 5.71 -7.80 -18.75
N ASP A 111 5.16 -8.26 -19.89
CA ASP A 111 4.19 -7.49 -20.70
C ASP A 111 2.84 -8.18 -20.94
N ASP A 112 2.55 -9.33 -20.31
CA ASP A 112 1.33 -10.11 -20.59
C ASP A 112 0.21 -9.94 -19.54
N ALA A 113 0.11 -8.75 -18.95
CA ALA A 113 -0.90 -8.40 -17.96
C ALA A 113 -1.91 -7.35 -18.47
N ASP A 114 -2.44 -7.55 -19.69
CA ASP A 114 -3.69 -6.92 -20.14
C ASP A 114 -4.69 -8.03 -20.48
N VAL A 115 -5.31 -8.59 -19.44
CA VAL A 115 -6.56 -9.34 -19.58
C VAL A 115 -7.68 -8.42 -19.15
N GLU A 116 -8.44 -7.96 -20.14
CA GLU A 116 -9.68 -7.19 -20.02
C GLU A 116 -10.56 -7.68 -18.87
N LEU A 117 -10.67 -6.85 -17.82
CA LEU A 117 -11.77 -6.95 -16.87
C LEU A 117 -13.03 -6.47 -17.57
N LYS A 118 -13.77 -7.43 -18.11
CA LYS A 118 -15.13 -7.27 -18.63
C LYS A 118 -16.00 -6.53 -17.61
N SER A 119 -16.56 -5.41 -18.09
CA SER A 119 -17.83 -4.79 -17.67
C SER A 119 -18.34 -5.13 -16.28
N SER A 120 -18.13 -4.21 -15.32
CA SER A 120 -18.97 -4.11 -14.13
C SER A 120 -20.34 -3.55 -14.55
N ASP A 121 -21.22 -4.44 -14.99
CA ASP A 121 -22.66 -4.22 -14.95
C ASP A 121 -23.18 -4.90 -13.67
N GLY A 122 -23.52 -4.07 -12.71
CA GLY A 122 -23.90 -4.44 -11.35
C GLY A 122 -24.31 -3.16 -10.63
N SER A 123 -25.35 -2.53 -11.16
CA SER A 123 -26.12 -1.51 -10.45
C SER A 123 -26.80 -2.21 -9.28
N ASP A 124 -26.22 -2.11 -8.09
CA ASP A 124 -26.92 -2.41 -6.84
C ASP A 124 -27.68 -1.14 -6.48
N ASP A 125 -29.00 -1.22 -6.66
CA ASP A 125 -30.01 -0.23 -6.34
C ASP A 125 -30.23 -0.25 -4.81
N ASP A 126 -30.56 0.91 -4.27
CA ASP A 126 -30.71 1.21 -2.84
C ASP A 126 -31.65 0.24 -2.09
N ASP A 127 -31.30 -0.08 -0.84
CA ASP A 127 -32.27 -0.36 0.24
C ASP A 127 -31.69 0.13 1.58
N ASP A 128 -32.03 1.37 1.93
CA ASP A 128 -32.01 1.91 3.29
C ASP A 128 -33.20 1.29 4.07
N GLU A 129 -32.98 0.27 4.91
CA GLU A 129 -34.00 -0.25 5.84
C GLU A 129 -33.42 -0.61 7.23
N ASP A 130 -33.81 0.21 8.23
CA ASP A 130 -33.97 -0.03 9.67
C ASP A 130 -32.78 -0.52 10.56
N ASP A 131 -31.97 0.44 11.03
CA ASP A 131 -31.16 0.34 12.26
C ASP A 131 -31.80 1.10 13.46
N GLU A 132 -33.11 1.38 13.44
CA GLU A 132 -33.79 2.11 14.53
C GLU A 132 -33.84 1.29 15.84
N ASP A 133 -34.04 -0.04 15.77
CA ASP A 133 -34.15 -0.92 16.95
C ASP A 133 -32.86 -0.97 17.80
N ASP A 134 -31.68 -0.95 17.17
CA ASP A 134 -30.39 -0.97 17.88
C ASP A 134 -30.13 0.35 18.63
N THR A 135 -30.66 1.46 18.11
CA THR A 135 -30.55 2.78 18.77
C THR A 135 -31.51 2.91 19.95
N GLU A 136 -32.72 2.35 19.86
CA GLU A 136 -33.68 2.33 20.95
C GLU A 136 -33.20 1.48 22.13
N ALA A 137 -32.57 0.33 21.85
CA ALA A 137 -31.99 -0.54 22.88
C ALA A 137 -30.91 0.18 23.71
N LEU A 138 -30.04 0.97 23.07
CA LEU A 138 -28.98 1.73 23.76
C LEU A 138 -29.52 2.88 24.62
N LEU A 139 -30.60 3.55 24.18
CA LEU A 139 -31.24 4.61 24.97
C LEU A 139 -31.95 4.07 26.22
N LEU A 140 -32.57 2.88 26.12
CA LEU A 140 -33.20 2.22 27.26
C LEU A 140 -32.17 1.80 28.31
N GLU A 141 -31.00 1.29 27.92
CA GLU A 141 -29.92 0.94 28.84
C GLU A 141 -29.39 2.17 29.57
N LEU A 142 -29.19 3.30 28.87
CA LEU A 142 -28.78 4.56 29.48
C LEU A 142 -29.80 5.09 30.50
N GLU A 143 -31.10 4.98 30.21
CA GLU A 143 -32.14 5.34 31.17
C GLU A 143 -32.12 4.46 32.42
N GLN A 144 -31.86 3.16 32.27
CA GLN A 144 -31.77 2.23 33.39
C GLN A 144 -30.59 2.57 34.30
N ILE A 145 -29.40 2.82 33.73
CA ILE A 145 -28.21 3.28 34.45
C ILE A 145 -28.48 4.61 35.17
N LYS A 146 -29.19 5.54 34.53
CA LYS A 146 -29.55 6.84 35.12
C LYS A 146 -30.53 6.73 36.28
N LYS A 147 -31.50 5.81 36.19
CA LYS A 147 -32.45 5.54 37.29
C LYS A 147 -31.74 4.91 38.48
N GLU A 148 -30.83 3.96 38.26
CA GLU A 148 -30.04 3.33 39.33
C GLU A 148 -29.09 4.31 40.02
N LEU A 149 -28.49 5.25 39.28
CA LEU A 149 -27.65 6.31 39.85
C LEU A 149 -28.43 7.39 40.61
N ALA A 150 -29.67 7.69 40.21
CA ALA A 150 -30.51 8.68 40.90
C ALA A 150 -31.16 8.16 42.19
N ILE A 151 -31.09 6.83 42.42
CA ILE A 151 -31.57 6.16 43.64
C ILE A 151 -30.46 6.07 44.70
N PHE A 152 -29.22 6.43 44.36
CA PHE A 152 -28.08 6.56 45.27
C PHE A 152 -27.83 8.02 45.64
#